data_AF-A0A837DX02-F1
#
_entry.id   AF-A0A837DX02-F1
#
_cell.length_a   1.000
_cell.length_b   1.000
_cell.length_c   1.000
_cell.angle_alpha   90.00
_cell.angle_beta   90.00
_cell.angle_gamma   90.00
#
_symmetry.space_group_name_H-M   'P 1'
#
loop_
_entity.id
_entity.type
_entity.pdbx_description
1 polymer ?
#
loop_
_entity_poly.entity_id
_entity_poly.type
_entity_poly.pdbx_seq_one_letter_code
_entity_poly.pdbx_strand_id
1 'polypeptide(L)'
;MLSKHNGEAMKAKHIKCLAVLFSAVTVLLVACRKDSFDYGVFIGADINQQKKYECYDNIVVDPSSFKGKQVETLKADGKNFHAYLNIGSLENAQPYYKRYEDVMLVRYDGWKDEHWADVTKEKC
;
A
#
# COMPACT_ATOMS: atom_id res chain seq x y z
N MET A 1 -32.48 12.76 55.60
CA MET A 1 -31.02 12.66 55.29
C MET A 1 -30.66 11.45 54.41
N LEU A 2 -31.27 10.28 54.61
CA LEU A 2 -30.99 9.05 53.84
C LEU A 2 -31.28 9.12 52.32
N SER A 3 -32.31 9.85 51.89
CA SER A 3 -32.70 9.93 50.46
C SER A 3 -31.67 10.64 49.57
N LYS A 4 -31.04 11.72 50.07
CA LYS A 4 -30.03 12.50 49.33
C LYS A 4 -28.74 11.69 49.11
N HIS A 5 -28.37 10.90 50.13
CA HIS A 5 -27.19 10.04 50.10
C HIS A 5 -27.32 8.86 49.11
N ASN A 6 -28.54 8.32 48.95
CA ASN A 6 -28.84 7.29 47.95
C ASN A 6 -28.84 7.84 46.51
N GLY A 7 -29.28 9.09 46.30
CA GLY A 7 -29.24 9.75 44.99
C GLY A 7 -27.81 10.01 44.49
N GLU A 8 -26.91 10.45 45.37
CA GLU A 8 -25.50 10.66 45.02
C GLU A 8 -24.77 9.34 44.74
N ALA A 9 -25.05 8.29 45.52
CA ALA A 9 -24.51 6.96 45.27
C ALA A 9 -25.00 6.36 43.94
N MET A 10 -26.28 6.58 43.59
CA MET A 10 -26.85 6.15 42.31
C MET A 10 -26.21 6.90 41.13
N LYS A 11 -26.05 8.22 41.24
CA LYS A 11 -25.36 9.05 40.22
C LYS A 11 -23.91 8.62 40.02
N ALA A 12 -23.19 8.32 41.10
CA ALA A 12 -21.81 7.81 41.03
C ALA A 12 -21.72 6.43 40.36
N LYS A 13 -22.70 5.53 40.59
CA LYS A 13 -22.80 4.24 39.90
C LYS A 13 -23.05 4.41 38.40
N HIS A 14 -23.95 5.32 38.01
CA HIS A 14 -24.21 5.63 36.60
C HIS A 14 -22.99 6.20 35.89
N ILE A 15 -22.26 7.13 36.51
CA ILE A 15 -21.02 7.70 35.95
C ILE A 15 -19.96 6.61 35.75
N LYS A 16 -19.79 5.71 36.72
CA LYS A 16 -18.85 4.58 36.61
C LYS A 16 -19.25 3.61 35.49
N CYS A 17 -20.53 3.26 35.38
CA CYS A 17 -21.02 2.43 34.26
C CYS A 17 -20.78 3.09 32.91
N LEU A 18 -21.02 4.41 32.80
CA LEU A 18 -20.83 5.14 31.56
C LEU A 18 -19.34 5.19 31.16
N ALA A 19 -18.44 5.39 32.12
CA ALA A 19 -17.00 5.35 31.88
C ALA A 19 -16.52 3.96 31.43
N VAL A 20 -17.05 2.88 32.03
CA VAL A 20 -16.75 1.50 31.64
C VAL A 20 -17.24 1.22 30.22
N LEU A 21 -18.47 1.62 29.89
CA LEU A 21 -19.02 1.48 28.53
C LEU A 21 -18.18 2.26 27.50
N PHE A 22 -17.78 3.49 27.82
CA PHE A 22 -16.92 4.30 26.95
C PHE A 22 -15.56 3.64 26.74
N SER A 23 -14.95 3.10 27.81
CA SER A 23 -13.68 2.37 27.71
C SER A 23 -13.80 1.06 26.92
N ALA A 24 -14.92 0.34 27.03
CA ALA A 24 -15.15 -0.88 26.25
C ALA A 24 -15.31 -0.56 24.76
N VAL A 25 -16.02 0.53 24.43
CA VAL A 25 -16.17 1.00 23.05
C VAL A 25 -14.82 1.41 22.46
N THR A 26 -13.97 2.12 23.21
CA THR A 26 -12.62 2.49 22.72
C THR A 26 -11.73 1.27 22.52
N VAL A 27 -11.79 0.26 23.41
CA VAL A 27 -11.04 -1.00 23.23
C VAL A 27 -11.53 -1.76 21.98
N LEU A 28 -12.85 -1.83 21.75
CA LEU A 28 -13.42 -2.45 20.54
C LEU A 28 -13.03 -1.72 19.25
N LEU A 29 -12.94 -0.39 19.28
CA LEU A 29 -12.49 0.41 18.12
C LEU A 29 -11.00 0.20 17.82
N VAL A 30 -10.16 -0.08 18.83
CA VAL A 30 -8.72 -0.33 18.67
C VAL A 30 -8.40 -1.79 18.30
N ALA A 31 -9.26 -2.75 18.69
CA ALA A 31 -9.04 -4.17 18.46
C ALA A 31 -9.22 -4.61 16.99
N CYS A 32 -9.79 -3.78 16.12
CA CYS A 32 -9.87 -4.05 14.69
C CYS A 32 -8.58 -3.61 13.98
N ARG A 33 -7.46 -4.28 14.26
CA ARG A 33 -6.26 -4.17 13.42
C ARG A 33 -6.26 -5.34 12.46
N LYS A 34 -6.47 -5.05 11.17
CA LYS A 34 -6.27 -6.02 10.08
C LYS A 34 -4.77 -6.37 10.08
N ASP A 35 -4.44 -7.66 10.13
CA ASP A 35 -3.04 -8.09 9.96
C ASP A 35 -2.54 -7.52 8.63
N SER A 36 -1.53 -6.65 8.70
CA SER A 36 -0.86 -6.09 7.54
C SER A 36 0.47 -6.80 7.31
N PHE A 37 0.78 -7.02 6.05
CA PHE A 37 2.07 -7.44 5.55
C PHE A 37 2.91 -6.20 5.24
N ASP A 38 4.21 -6.28 5.49
CA ASP A 38 5.13 -5.17 5.25
C ASP A 38 5.11 -4.70 3.80
N TYR A 39 5.30 -5.62 2.84
CA TYR A 39 5.27 -5.28 1.42
C TYR A 39 4.80 -6.40 0.51
N GLY A 40 4.30 -6.02 -0.66
CA GLY A 40 3.95 -6.94 -1.75
C GLY A 40 4.38 -6.40 -3.11
N VAL A 41 4.78 -7.31 -4.01
CA VAL A 41 5.20 -6.99 -5.38
C VAL A 41 4.16 -7.51 -6.37
N PHE A 42 3.62 -6.62 -7.19
CA PHE A 42 2.48 -6.85 -8.07
C PHE A 42 2.75 -6.32 -9.48
N ILE A 43 3.90 -6.69 -10.04
CA ILE A 43 4.29 -6.38 -11.43
C ILE A 43 3.48 -7.29 -12.36
N GLY A 44 2.82 -6.71 -13.37
CA GLY A 44 1.88 -7.44 -14.24
C GLY A 44 0.47 -7.66 -13.65
N ALA A 45 0.15 -7.04 -12.51
CA ALA A 45 -1.20 -7.07 -11.96
C ALA A 45 -2.14 -6.11 -12.73
N ASP A 46 -3.40 -6.53 -12.91
CA ASP A 46 -4.42 -5.71 -13.57
C ASP A 46 -4.86 -4.53 -12.67
N ILE A 47 -5.11 -3.39 -13.32
CA ILE A 47 -5.61 -2.12 -12.77
C ILE A 47 -6.83 -2.27 -11.82
N ASN A 48 -7.61 -3.35 -11.96
CA ASN A 48 -8.83 -3.62 -11.19
C ASN A 48 -8.61 -4.46 -9.93
N GLN A 49 -7.37 -4.84 -9.59
CA GLN A 49 -7.09 -5.76 -8.49
C GLN A 49 -6.81 -5.06 -7.15
N GLN A 50 -7.39 -3.88 -6.91
CA GLN A 50 -7.13 -3.04 -5.73
C GLN A 50 -7.29 -3.78 -4.39
N LYS A 51 -8.22 -4.74 -4.32
CA LYS A 51 -8.44 -5.60 -3.15
C LYS A 51 -7.20 -6.43 -2.75
N LYS A 52 -6.33 -6.77 -3.71
CA LYS A 52 -5.08 -7.51 -3.42
C LYS A 52 -4.12 -6.71 -2.53
N TYR A 53 -4.25 -5.39 -2.50
CA TYR A 53 -3.34 -4.48 -1.81
C TYR A 53 -3.81 -4.15 -0.38
N GLU A 54 -5.05 -4.50 -0.01
CA GLU A 54 -5.64 -4.09 1.26
C GLU A 54 -4.82 -4.51 2.48
N CYS A 55 -4.23 -5.70 2.44
CA CYS A 55 -3.44 -6.24 3.54
C CYS A 55 -1.95 -5.85 3.48
N TYR A 56 -1.52 -4.97 2.57
CA TYR A 56 -0.10 -4.59 2.44
C TYR A 56 0.08 -3.11 2.71
N ASP A 57 1.07 -2.71 3.51
CA ASP A 57 1.34 -1.29 3.74
C ASP A 57 2.18 -0.68 2.62
N ASN A 58 3.16 -1.42 2.11
CA ASN A 58 3.97 -1.04 0.95
C ASN A 58 3.63 -1.90 -0.27
N ILE A 59 3.38 -1.26 -1.41
CA ILE A 59 3.08 -1.96 -2.67
C ILE A 59 4.05 -1.53 -3.76
N VAL A 60 4.65 -2.51 -4.42
CA VAL A 60 5.49 -2.33 -5.62
C VAL A 60 4.68 -2.78 -6.82
N VAL A 61 4.48 -1.92 -7.80
CA VAL A 61 3.63 -2.22 -8.96
C VAL A 61 4.27 -1.75 -10.27
N ASP A 62 3.81 -2.31 -11.38
CA ASP A 62 4.06 -1.72 -12.70
C ASP A 62 3.26 -0.41 -12.84
N PRO A 63 3.92 0.76 -12.94
CA PRO A 63 3.21 2.03 -13.03
C PRO A 63 2.32 2.16 -14.28
N SER A 64 2.62 1.43 -15.36
CA SER A 64 1.82 1.46 -16.59
C SER A 64 0.41 0.88 -16.40
N SER A 65 0.23 0.08 -15.35
CA SER A 65 -1.06 -0.56 -15.01
C SER A 65 -1.97 0.33 -14.15
N PHE A 66 -1.60 1.59 -13.86
CA PHE A 66 -2.35 2.47 -12.96
C PHE A 66 -2.65 3.83 -13.57
N LYS A 67 -3.83 4.39 -13.23
CA LYS A 67 -4.16 5.79 -13.48
C LYS A 67 -3.80 6.65 -12.28
N GLY A 68 -3.46 7.92 -12.50
CA GLY A 68 -3.12 8.87 -11.43
C GLY A 68 -4.15 8.91 -10.30
N LYS A 69 -5.45 8.97 -10.63
CA LYS A 69 -6.54 8.94 -9.64
C LYS A 69 -6.53 7.69 -8.74
N GLN A 70 -6.15 6.52 -9.27
CA GLN A 70 -6.08 5.29 -8.47
C GLN A 70 -4.88 5.31 -7.53
N VAL A 71 -3.74 5.86 -7.98
CA VAL A 71 -2.57 6.08 -7.14
C VAL A 71 -2.91 7.04 -5.99
N GLU A 72 -3.64 8.12 -6.28
CA GLU A 72 -4.12 9.07 -5.27
C GLU A 72 -5.04 8.39 -4.24
N THR A 73 -6.00 7.57 -4.69
CA THR A 73 -6.88 6.81 -3.79
C THR A 73 -6.09 5.87 -2.89
N LEU A 74 -5.15 5.10 -3.43
CA LEU A 74 -4.32 4.19 -2.64
C LEU A 74 -3.46 4.92 -1.60
N LYS A 75 -2.88 6.06 -1.96
CA LYS A 75 -2.13 6.91 -1.03
C LYS A 75 -3.02 7.50 0.06
N ALA A 76 -4.24 7.92 -0.28
CA ALA A 76 -5.22 8.41 0.69
C ALA A 76 -5.68 7.31 1.67
N ASP A 77 -5.72 6.05 1.22
CA ASP A 77 -5.98 4.87 2.05
C ASP A 77 -4.77 4.45 2.91
N GLY A 78 -3.70 5.25 2.94
CA GLY A 78 -2.51 5.02 3.76
C GLY A 78 -1.49 4.05 3.18
N LYS A 79 -1.59 3.70 1.89
CA LYS A 79 -0.63 2.82 1.21
C LYS A 79 0.60 3.57 0.71
N ASN A 80 1.77 2.98 0.92
CA ASN A 80 3.01 3.42 0.30
C ASN A 80 3.14 2.80 -1.09
N PHE A 81 3.05 3.64 -2.12
CA PHE A 81 3.06 3.23 -3.52
C PHE A 81 4.45 3.39 -4.13
N HIS A 82 5.01 2.29 -4.65
CA HIS A 82 6.31 2.25 -5.30
C HIS A 82 6.16 1.78 -6.75
N ALA A 83 6.71 2.54 -7.69
CA ALA A 83 6.77 2.15 -9.08
C ALA A 83 7.99 1.25 -9.32
N TYR A 84 7.76 0.06 -9.88
CA TYR A 84 8.84 -0.77 -10.39
C TYR A 84 9.50 -0.10 -11.60
N LEU A 85 10.83 -0.16 -11.63
CA LEU A 85 11.65 0.30 -12.75
C LEU A 85 12.87 -0.60 -12.84
N ASN A 86 13.06 -1.24 -13.98
CA ASN A 86 14.31 -1.93 -14.27
C ASN A 86 15.37 -0.90 -14.69
N ILE A 87 16.53 -0.94 -14.02
CA ILE A 87 17.65 -0.03 -14.27
C ILE A 87 18.81 -0.70 -15.00
N GLY A 88 18.76 -2.03 -15.18
CA GLY A 88 19.83 -2.84 -15.77
C GLY A 88 19.46 -3.50 -17.10
N SER A 89 18.17 -3.61 -17.42
CA SER A 89 17.70 -4.15 -18.69
C SER A 89 16.66 -3.25 -19.36
N LEU A 90 16.52 -3.42 -20.67
CA LEU A 90 15.48 -2.84 -21.51
C LEU A 90 14.42 -3.91 -21.78
N GLU A 91 13.19 -3.62 -21.35
CA GLU A 91 12.02 -4.46 -21.54
C GLU A 91 11.29 -4.08 -22.84
N ASN A 92 11.04 -5.04 -23.73
CA ASN A 92 10.43 -4.81 -25.04
C ASN A 92 9.06 -4.11 -24.97
N ALA A 93 8.31 -4.34 -23.88
CA ALA A 93 6.98 -3.77 -23.66
C ALA A 93 7.01 -2.27 -23.32
N GLN A 94 8.16 -1.73 -22.91
CA GLN A 94 8.27 -0.34 -22.46
C GLN A 94 8.23 0.61 -23.65
N PRO A 95 7.49 1.74 -23.56
CA PRO A 95 7.32 2.67 -24.67
C PRO A 95 8.64 3.33 -25.10
N TYR A 96 9.64 3.36 -24.21
CA TYR A 96 10.97 3.90 -24.48
C TYR A 96 11.97 2.88 -25.00
N TYR A 97 11.62 1.60 -25.17
CA TYR A 97 12.54 0.53 -25.59
C TYR A 97 13.38 0.93 -26.82
N LYS A 98 12.71 1.34 -27.91
CA LYS A 98 13.37 1.76 -29.16
C LYS A 98 14.30 2.96 -28.99
N ARG A 99 14.01 3.84 -28.03
CA ARG A 99 14.83 5.02 -27.76
C ARG A 99 16.21 4.63 -27.23
N TYR A 100 16.33 3.50 -26.53
CA TYR A 100 17.56 3.07 -25.86
C TYR A 100 18.26 1.90 -26.55
N GLU A 101 17.92 1.60 -27.81
CA GLU A 101 18.54 0.49 -28.57
C GLU A 101 20.07 0.63 -28.73
N ASP A 102 20.60 1.84 -28.69
CA ASP A 102 22.04 2.14 -28.78
C ASP A 102 22.86 1.68 -27.57
N VAL A 103 22.23 1.55 -26.40
CA VAL A 103 22.86 1.03 -25.18
C VAL A 103 22.51 -0.43 -24.93
N MET A 104 21.78 -1.07 -25.85
CA MET A 104 21.37 -2.46 -25.73
C MET A 104 22.55 -3.41 -25.87
N LEU A 105 22.62 -4.39 -24.98
CA LEU A 105 23.60 -5.47 -24.98
C LEU A 105 22.90 -6.78 -25.38
N VAL A 106 23.45 -7.91 -24.93
CA VAL A 106 22.90 -9.24 -25.17
C VAL A 106 21.55 -9.40 -24.46
N ARG A 107 20.73 -10.32 -25.00
CA ARG A 107 19.46 -10.71 -24.38
C ARG A 107 19.66 -11.14 -22.93
N TYR A 108 18.70 -10.81 -22.08
CA TYR A 108 18.70 -11.23 -20.68
C TYR A 108 18.38 -12.73 -20.56
N ASP A 109 19.17 -13.46 -19.78
CA ASP A 109 18.96 -14.90 -19.59
C ASP A 109 17.71 -15.18 -18.74
N GLY A 110 16.80 -15.99 -19.28
CA GLY A 110 15.53 -16.33 -18.63
C GLY A 110 14.35 -15.42 -19.00
N TRP A 111 14.60 -14.27 -19.64
CA TRP A 111 13.56 -13.32 -20.05
C TRP A 111 13.71 -12.97 -21.53
N LYS A 112 12.94 -13.66 -22.38
CA LYS A 112 13.08 -13.57 -23.84
C LYS A 112 12.79 -12.16 -24.42
N ASP A 113 12.03 -11.37 -23.67
CA ASP A 113 11.55 -10.04 -24.07
C ASP A 113 12.35 -8.91 -23.39
N GLU A 114 13.56 -9.22 -22.91
CA GLU A 114 14.46 -8.27 -22.26
C GLU A 114 15.90 -8.38 -22.77
N HIS A 115 16.61 -7.25 -22.76
CA HIS A 115 18.04 -7.16 -23.09
C HIS A 115 18.78 -6.40 -22.00
N TRP A 116 20.00 -6.83 -21.66
CA TRP A 116 20.86 -6.03 -20.77
C TRP A 116 21.14 -4.65 -21.37
N ALA A 117 21.32 -3.66 -20.51
CA ALA A 117 21.68 -2.30 -20.91
C ALA A 117 23.09 -1.93 -20.42
N ASP A 118 23.85 -1.23 -21.25
CA ASP A 118 25.12 -0.61 -20.87
C ASP A 118 24.86 0.64 -20.02
N VAL A 119 24.77 0.46 -18.71
CA VAL A 119 24.47 1.54 -17.74
C VAL A 119 25.62 2.51 -17.52
N THR A 120 26.78 2.29 -18.17
CA THR A 120 27.94 3.20 -18.07
C THR A 120 27.97 4.25 -19.18
N LYS A 121 27.15 4.08 -20.21
CA LYS A 121 27.07 5.02 -21.33
C LYS A 121 25.98 6.05 -21.10
N GLU A 122 26.36 7.32 -21.26
CA GLU A 122 25.36 8.36 -21.44
C GLU A 122 24.65 8.18 -22.77
N LYS A 123 23.34 8.40 -22.75
CA LYS A 123 22.50 8.39 -23.93
C LYS A 123 22.91 9.58 -24.82
N CYS A 124 23.35 9.28 -26.05
CA CYS A 124 23.66 10.30 -27.06
C CYS A 124 22.39 10.87 -27.72
#